data_AF-A0A354GKL7-F1
#
_entry.id   AF-A0A354GKL7-F1
#
_cell.length_a   1.000
_cell.length_b   1.000
_cell.length_c   1.000
_cell.angle_alpha   90.00
_cell.angle_beta   90.00
_cell.angle_gamma   90.00
#
_symmetry.space_group_name_H-M   'P 1'
#
loop_
_entity.id
_entity.type
_entity.pdbx_description
1 polymer ?
#
loop_
_entity_poly.entity_id
_entity_poly.type
_entity_poly.pdbx_seq_one_letter_code
_entity_poly.pdbx_strand_id
1 'polypeptide(L)'
;MARIMTLVEKQRFRNSFPLLDVNKALVTGEISHVYNCISWTVGVTDRWLWPGDALTSFDVFYRGFGFIRASDGSVAAWGRSASAMTHGSISGPGHGPRWESKCGPDLRIQHGLNELAGGSYGRVVAFYRKSRTLNAAFALVLEDVMTEKTSKAYLTAHQKKILRDQGSAVPTELRTAFAAGFAAWKNAWFDGGLAFDSNPQTRGVGKEYDALIALGPKILPLVIEALADPDNFLALQLYDAIQPDEKLVVHFDAEDERILEGEQGRAHRVVQAWFVNR
;
A
#
# COMPACT_ATOMS: atom_id res chain seq x y z
N MET A 1 -14.18 -4.96 -17.36
CA MET A 1 -15.16 -4.07 -18.01
C MET A 1 -15.81 -3.22 -16.94
N ALA A 2 -16.19 -1.97 -17.24
CA ALA A 2 -16.89 -1.13 -16.28
C ALA A 2 -18.30 -1.68 -16.01
N ARG A 3 -18.77 -1.62 -14.76
CA ARG A 3 -20.11 -2.06 -14.35
C ARG A 3 -20.72 -1.09 -13.35
N ILE A 4 -22.04 -1.15 -13.20
CA ILE A 4 -22.72 -0.45 -12.11
C ILE A 4 -22.42 -1.15 -10.77
N MET A 5 -22.49 -0.39 -9.68
CA MET A 5 -22.45 -0.94 -8.33
C MET A 5 -23.68 -1.80 -8.05
N THR A 6 -23.50 -2.92 -7.36
CA THR A 6 -24.59 -3.71 -6.78
C THR A 6 -25.28 -2.93 -5.64
N LEU A 7 -26.48 -3.35 -5.22
CA LEU A 7 -27.18 -2.69 -4.11
C LEU A 7 -26.36 -2.68 -2.82
N VAL A 8 -25.66 -3.79 -2.52
CA VAL A 8 -24.79 -3.91 -1.34
C VAL A 8 -23.60 -2.95 -1.44
N GLU A 9 -22.95 -2.87 -2.61
CA GLU A 9 -21.85 -1.94 -2.86
C GLU A 9 -22.31 -0.49 -2.73
N LYS A 10 -23.46 -0.13 -3.31
CA LYS A 10 -24.04 1.23 -3.19
C LYS A 10 -24.24 1.62 -1.74
N GLN A 11 -24.81 0.73 -0.92
CA GLN A 11 -25.04 1.01 0.51
C GLN A 11 -23.71 1.20 1.25
N ARG A 12 -22.76 0.28 1.06
CA ARG A 12 -21.46 0.32 1.73
C ARG A 12 -20.64 1.56 1.37
N PHE A 13 -20.60 1.92 0.08
CA PHE A 13 -19.92 3.11 -0.39
C PHE A 13 -20.61 4.39 0.05
N ARG A 14 -21.95 4.45 0.05
CA ARG A 14 -22.69 5.62 0.57
C ARG A 14 -22.46 5.85 2.06
N ASN A 15 -22.35 4.79 2.87
CA ASN A 15 -22.05 4.92 4.29
C ASN A 15 -20.66 5.54 4.53
N SER A 16 -19.69 5.20 3.68
CA SER A 16 -18.29 5.64 3.83
C SER A 16 -18.03 6.99 3.15
N PHE A 17 -18.75 7.26 2.05
CA PHE A 17 -18.67 8.47 1.24
C PHE A 17 -20.08 9.03 1.02
N PRO A 18 -20.64 9.80 1.98
CA PRO A 18 -22.02 10.28 1.90
C PRO A 18 -22.31 11.19 0.70
N LEU A 19 -21.27 11.85 0.16
CA LEU A 19 -21.36 12.73 -1.02
C LEU A 19 -21.30 11.96 -2.35
N LEU A 20 -21.02 10.66 -2.33
CA LEU A 20 -20.91 9.86 -3.54
C LEU A 20 -22.27 9.62 -4.19
N ASP A 21 -22.39 10.03 -5.45
CA ASP A 21 -23.53 9.65 -6.29
C ASP A 21 -23.34 8.20 -6.77
N VAL A 22 -23.68 7.25 -5.89
CA VAL A 22 -23.56 5.80 -6.13
C VAL A 22 -24.40 5.29 -7.32
N ASN A 23 -25.30 6.12 -7.88
CA ASN A 23 -26.05 5.77 -9.09
C ASN A 23 -25.31 6.18 -10.38
N LYS A 24 -24.41 7.16 -10.30
CA LYS A 24 -23.54 7.55 -11.42
C LYS A 24 -22.14 6.96 -11.32
N ALA A 25 -21.75 6.48 -10.14
CA ALA A 25 -20.48 5.80 -9.94
C ALA A 25 -20.45 4.48 -10.74
N LEU A 26 -19.32 4.23 -11.40
CA LEU A 26 -19.07 2.98 -12.12
C LEU A 26 -17.89 2.27 -11.49
N VAL A 27 -18.02 0.97 -11.27
CA VAL A 27 -16.91 0.10 -10.88
C VAL A 27 -16.08 -0.17 -12.14
N THR A 28 -14.81 0.17 -12.11
CA THR A 28 -13.85 -0.06 -13.21
C THR A 28 -12.78 -1.07 -12.84
N GLY A 29 -12.74 -1.55 -11.61
CA GLY A 29 -11.90 -2.65 -11.15
C GLY A 29 -12.46 -3.29 -9.88
N GLU A 30 -12.32 -4.60 -9.77
CA GLU A 30 -12.76 -5.36 -8.60
C GLU A 30 -11.82 -5.17 -7.40
N ILE A 31 -12.26 -5.68 -6.24
CA ILE A 31 -11.48 -5.70 -5.00
C ILE A 31 -10.13 -6.36 -5.26
N SER A 32 -9.07 -5.73 -4.75
CA SER A 32 -7.70 -6.25 -4.84
C SER A 32 -6.88 -5.70 -3.68
N HIS A 33 -6.24 -6.60 -2.95
CA HIS A 33 -5.40 -6.27 -1.79
C HIS A 33 -3.94 -5.98 -2.18
N VAL A 34 -3.64 -5.97 -3.48
CA VAL A 34 -2.28 -5.87 -4.01
C VAL A 34 -1.84 -4.42 -4.20
N TYR A 35 -2.76 -3.52 -4.58
CA TYR A 35 -2.47 -2.13 -4.90
C TYR A 35 -3.58 -1.19 -4.41
N ASN A 36 -3.24 0.07 -4.20
CA ASN A 36 -4.11 1.10 -3.65
C ASN A 36 -4.36 2.26 -4.63
N CYS A 37 -4.96 3.35 -4.12
CA CYS A 37 -5.21 4.56 -4.88
C CYS A 37 -3.96 5.20 -5.46
N ILE A 38 -2.87 5.26 -4.69
CA ILE A 38 -1.63 5.93 -5.10
C ILE A 38 -0.97 5.15 -6.23
N SER A 39 -0.88 3.81 -6.10
CA SER A 39 -0.45 2.94 -7.19
C SER A 39 -1.26 3.19 -8.45
N TRP A 40 -2.59 3.29 -8.33
CA TRP A 40 -3.46 3.52 -9.48
C TRP A 40 -3.20 4.87 -10.18
N THR A 41 -2.93 5.93 -9.42
CA THR A 41 -2.64 7.27 -10.01
C THR A 41 -1.39 7.30 -10.90
N VAL A 42 -0.54 6.30 -10.81
CA VAL A 42 0.68 6.16 -11.64
C VAL A 42 0.64 4.93 -12.54
N GLY A 43 -0.52 4.28 -12.67
CA GLY A 43 -0.72 3.12 -13.55
C GLY A 43 -0.15 1.80 -13.03
N VAL A 44 0.17 1.73 -11.73
CA VAL A 44 0.72 0.54 -11.08
C VAL A 44 -0.42 -0.27 -10.44
N THR A 45 -0.47 -1.58 -10.71
CA THR A 45 -1.54 -2.48 -10.23
C THR A 45 -1.04 -3.75 -9.57
N ASP A 46 0.27 -3.89 -9.38
CA ASP A 46 0.93 -5.10 -8.87
C ASP A 46 1.62 -4.89 -7.52
N ARG A 47 1.57 -3.67 -6.97
CA ARG A 47 2.14 -3.33 -5.67
C ARG A 47 1.46 -2.14 -5.02
N TRP A 48 1.64 -2.03 -3.71
CA TRP A 48 1.10 -0.99 -2.86
C TRP A 48 2.13 0.13 -2.70
N LEU A 49 1.88 1.28 -3.32
CA LEU A 49 2.74 2.46 -3.21
C LEU A 49 2.18 3.37 -2.12
N TRP A 50 3.05 3.82 -1.22
CA TRP A 50 2.69 4.81 -0.22
C TRP A 50 3.86 5.74 0.06
N PRO A 51 3.77 7.03 -0.29
CA PRO A 51 4.89 7.95 -0.13
C PRO A 51 5.02 8.53 1.29
N GLY A 52 4.10 8.19 2.21
CA GLY A 52 4.03 8.75 3.57
C GLY A 52 2.92 9.79 3.71
N ASP A 53 2.86 10.48 4.86
CA ASP A 53 1.68 11.31 5.22
C ASP A 53 1.82 12.79 4.86
N ALA A 54 3.00 13.23 4.45
CA ALA A 54 3.26 14.62 4.11
C ALA A 54 3.03 14.90 2.62
N LEU A 55 2.45 16.06 2.34
CA LEU A 55 2.22 16.55 0.98
C LEU A 55 3.54 16.71 0.20
N THR A 56 4.63 17.04 0.89
CA THR A 56 5.98 17.10 0.31
C THR A 56 6.45 15.73 -0.16
N SER A 57 6.14 14.65 0.55
CA SER A 57 6.50 13.30 0.10
C SER A 57 5.73 12.91 -1.16
N PHE A 58 4.45 13.30 -1.25
CA PHE A 58 3.66 13.17 -2.47
C PHE A 58 4.25 13.97 -3.65
N ASP A 59 4.77 15.18 -3.39
CA ASP A 59 5.42 16.00 -4.43
C ASP A 59 6.62 15.30 -5.06
N VAL A 60 7.47 14.71 -4.23
CA VAL A 60 8.65 13.97 -4.67
C VAL A 60 8.26 12.71 -5.41
N PHE A 61 7.36 11.92 -4.84
CA PHE A 61 6.85 10.69 -5.45
C PHE A 61 6.30 10.94 -6.86
N TYR A 62 5.39 11.92 -7.01
CA TYR A 62 4.80 12.23 -8.30
C TYR A 62 5.81 12.81 -9.30
N ARG A 63 6.80 13.58 -8.82
CA ARG A 63 7.94 14.02 -9.65
C ARG A 63 8.73 12.84 -10.22
N GLY A 64 8.89 11.78 -9.44
CA GLY A 64 9.49 10.53 -9.89
C GLY A 64 8.76 9.91 -11.10
N PHE A 65 7.43 10.00 -11.13
CA PHE A 65 6.59 9.55 -12.24
C PHE A 65 6.39 10.61 -13.34
N GLY A 66 7.18 11.68 -13.35
CA GLY A 66 7.09 12.73 -14.38
C GLY A 66 5.90 13.66 -14.21
N PHE A 67 5.36 13.80 -13.00
CA PHE A 67 4.31 14.76 -12.69
C PHE A 67 4.87 15.95 -11.90
N ILE A 68 4.25 17.11 -12.03
CA ILE A 68 4.60 18.32 -11.27
C ILE A 68 3.35 18.92 -10.65
N ARG A 69 3.52 19.54 -9.47
CA ARG A 69 2.44 20.28 -8.82
C ARG A 69 1.92 21.39 -9.73
N ALA A 70 0.60 21.56 -9.75
CA ALA A 70 -0.08 22.58 -10.53
C ALA A 70 -1.40 22.99 -9.85
N SER A 71 -2.03 24.04 -10.37
CA SER A 71 -3.37 24.49 -9.94
C SER A 71 -4.48 23.52 -10.36
N ASP A 72 -4.23 22.76 -11.42
CA ASP A 72 -5.09 21.72 -11.99
C ASP A 72 -4.22 20.59 -12.55
N GLY A 73 -4.84 19.45 -12.87
CA GLY A 73 -4.10 18.33 -13.43
C GLY A 73 -4.90 17.04 -13.47
N SER A 74 -4.30 16.03 -14.08
CA SER A 74 -4.88 14.69 -14.21
C SER A 74 -4.88 13.93 -12.90
N VAL A 75 -4.01 14.27 -11.94
CA VAL A 75 -3.94 13.63 -10.63
C VAL A 75 -4.34 14.63 -9.55
N ALA A 76 -5.17 14.20 -8.61
CA ALA A 76 -5.51 14.94 -7.41
C ALA A 76 -5.06 14.14 -6.19
N ALA A 77 -4.31 14.78 -5.30
CA ALA A 77 -3.94 14.22 -4.02
C ALA A 77 -4.81 14.82 -2.91
N TRP A 78 -5.17 13.97 -1.97
CA TRP A 78 -6.18 14.23 -0.96
C TRP A 78 -5.59 14.04 0.44
N GLY A 79 -6.10 14.83 1.38
CA GLY A 79 -5.70 14.74 2.77
C GLY A 79 -6.66 15.46 3.70
N ARG A 80 -6.52 15.16 4.99
CA ARG A 80 -7.16 15.93 6.08
C ARG A 80 -6.43 17.25 6.31
N SER A 81 -5.12 17.27 6.02
CA SER A 81 -4.26 18.43 5.95
C SER A 81 -3.08 18.13 5.00
N ALA A 82 -2.21 19.11 4.75
CA ALA A 82 -0.96 18.90 4.01
C ALA A 82 0.06 18.00 4.77
N SER A 83 -0.20 17.66 6.02
CA SER A 83 0.62 16.75 6.84
C SER A 83 -0.12 15.46 7.21
N ALA A 84 -1.28 15.22 6.60
CA ALA A 84 -2.13 14.07 6.84
C ALA A 84 -2.81 13.67 5.52
N MET A 85 -1.99 13.29 4.55
CA MET A 85 -2.39 12.76 3.26
C MET A 85 -3.08 11.40 3.41
N THR A 86 -4.06 11.11 2.55
CA THR A 86 -4.91 9.92 2.70
C THR A 86 -5.21 9.21 1.40
N HIS A 87 -5.30 9.93 0.28
CA HIS A 87 -5.87 9.36 -0.95
C HIS A 87 -5.33 10.04 -2.22
N GLY A 88 -5.46 9.36 -3.35
CA GLY A 88 -5.14 9.88 -4.68
C GLY A 88 -6.19 9.47 -5.71
N SER A 89 -6.52 10.37 -6.63
CA SER A 89 -7.45 10.07 -7.73
C SER A 89 -6.88 10.57 -9.05
N ILE A 90 -7.21 9.89 -10.15
CA ILE A 90 -6.74 10.23 -11.50
C ILE A 90 -7.90 10.42 -12.48
N SER A 91 -7.71 11.27 -13.48
CA SER A 91 -8.59 11.49 -14.62
C SER A 91 -7.78 11.70 -15.90
N GLY A 92 -8.44 11.74 -17.05
CA GLY A 92 -7.80 12.01 -18.34
C GLY A 92 -7.56 10.77 -19.19
N PRO A 93 -6.69 10.85 -20.23
CA PRO A 93 -6.53 9.78 -21.22
C PRO A 93 -6.18 8.43 -20.59
N GLY A 94 -6.88 7.37 -21.01
CA GLY A 94 -6.74 6.02 -20.44
C GLY A 94 -7.65 5.74 -19.24
N HIS A 95 -8.34 6.77 -18.73
CA HIS A 95 -9.38 6.67 -17.70
C HIS A 95 -10.73 7.06 -18.30
N GLY A 96 -11.84 6.79 -17.58
CA GLY A 96 -13.16 7.18 -18.10
C GLY A 96 -13.49 8.66 -17.92
N PRO A 97 -14.75 9.06 -18.18
CA PRO A 97 -15.16 10.46 -18.28
C PRO A 97 -15.20 11.21 -16.93
N ARG A 98 -14.86 10.53 -15.83
CA ARG A 98 -14.93 11.01 -14.45
C ARG A 98 -13.60 10.71 -13.75
N TRP A 99 -13.42 11.26 -12.54
CA TRP A 99 -12.28 10.90 -11.69
C TRP A 99 -12.38 9.44 -11.27
N GLU A 100 -11.24 8.80 -11.10
CA GLU A 100 -11.15 7.39 -10.79
C GLU A 100 -10.21 7.14 -9.61
N SER A 101 -10.63 6.24 -8.73
CA SER A 101 -9.95 5.93 -7.48
C SER A 101 -10.03 4.44 -7.20
N LYS A 102 -8.89 3.81 -6.87
CA LYS A 102 -8.85 2.50 -6.22
C LYS A 102 -9.01 2.73 -4.72
N CYS A 103 -10.20 2.53 -4.16
CA CYS A 103 -10.50 2.94 -2.80
C CYS A 103 -9.86 2.00 -1.77
N GLY A 104 -8.59 2.25 -1.42
CA GLY A 104 -7.79 1.34 -0.60
C GLY A 104 -7.72 -0.06 -1.22
N PRO A 105 -7.95 -1.14 -0.45
CA PRO A 105 -8.06 -2.51 -0.96
C PRO A 105 -9.37 -2.79 -1.74
N ASP A 106 -10.37 -1.91 -1.66
CA ASP A 106 -11.71 -2.13 -2.23
C ASP A 106 -11.80 -1.89 -3.74
N LEU A 107 -13.01 -1.75 -4.27
CA LEU A 107 -13.30 -1.48 -5.68
C LEU A 107 -12.55 -0.25 -6.19
N ARG A 108 -12.16 -0.32 -7.47
CA ARG A 108 -11.81 0.86 -8.24
C ARG A 108 -13.07 1.44 -8.88
N ILE A 109 -13.33 2.71 -8.63
CA ILE A 109 -14.59 3.36 -9.03
C ILE A 109 -14.35 4.70 -9.71
N GLN A 110 -15.29 5.07 -10.57
CA GLN A 110 -15.45 6.42 -11.09
C GLN A 110 -16.36 7.25 -10.20
N HIS A 111 -16.00 8.50 -9.98
CA HIS A 111 -16.69 9.45 -9.11
C HIS A 111 -16.43 10.89 -9.56
N GLY A 112 -17.21 11.84 -9.02
CA GLY A 112 -17.00 13.26 -9.20
C GLY A 112 -15.83 13.72 -8.33
N LEU A 113 -15.18 14.83 -8.71
CA LEU A 113 -13.95 15.30 -8.05
C LEU A 113 -14.07 15.37 -6.53
N ASN A 114 -15.19 15.86 -5.98
CA ASN A 114 -15.36 16.01 -4.52
C ASN A 114 -16.29 14.97 -3.88
N GLU A 115 -16.72 13.95 -4.63
CA GLU A 115 -17.72 12.98 -4.18
C GLU A 115 -17.20 12.01 -3.10
N LEU A 116 -15.88 11.86 -2.97
CA LEU A 116 -15.24 11.07 -1.91
C LEU A 116 -14.75 11.92 -0.73
N ALA A 117 -15.04 13.22 -0.71
CA ALA A 117 -14.66 14.10 0.39
C ALA A 117 -15.42 13.72 1.67
N GLY A 118 -14.74 13.80 2.82
CA GLY A 118 -15.32 13.43 4.11
C GLY A 118 -14.28 13.05 5.16
N GLY A 119 -14.74 12.41 6.25
CA GLY A 119 -13.85 12.03 7.36
C GLY A 119 -12.71 11.10 6.95
N SER A 120 -12.98 10.16 6.04
CA SER A 120 -12.00 9.14 5.62
C SER A 120 -10.89 9.71 4.73
N TYR A 121 -11.24 10.48 3.69
CA TYR A 121 -10.26 10.99 2.70
C TYR A 121 -9.98 12.49 2.79
N GLY A 122 -10.63 13.22 3.70
CA GLY A 122 -10.51 14.67 3.78
C GLY A 122 -11.02 15.35 2.51
N ARG A 123 -10.16 16.16 1.89
CA ARG A 123 -10.45 16.93 0.66
C ARG A 123 -9.23 16.93 -0.26
N VAL A 124 -9.42 17.35 -1.51
CA VAL A 124 -8.30 17.62 -2.42
C VAL A 124 -7.42 18.72 -1.82
N VAL A 125 -6.11 18.45 -1.75
CA VAL A 125 -5.10 19.39 -1.23
C VAL A 125 -4.09 19.82 -2.30
N ALA A 126 -3.93 19.04 -3.37
CA ALA A 126 -3.05 19.37 -4.49
C ALA A 126 -3.48 18.69 -5.79
N PHE A 127 -3.09 19.30 -6.91
CA PHE A 127 -3.16 18.69 -8.23
C PHE A 127 -1.78 18.51 -8.83
N TYR A 128 -1.67 17.52 -9.71
CA TYR A 128 -0.48 17.26 -10.49
C TYR A 128 -0.82 17.00 -11.95
N ARG A 129 0.02 17.55 -12.83
CA ARG A 129 -0.05 17.36 -14.29
C ARG A 129 1.23 16.73 -14.80
N LYS A 130 1.15 16.01 -15.92
CA LYS A 130 2.35 15.47 -16.57
C LYS A 130 3.28 16.61 -16.97
N SER A 131 4.54 16.46 -16.60
CA SER A 131 5.66 17.26 -17.11
C SER A 131 6.22 16.61 -18.37
N ARG A 132 6.81 17.41 -19.26
CA ARG A 132 7.57 16.90 -20.42
C ARG A 132 8.97 16.39 -20.05
N THR A 133 9.40 16.66 -18.83
CA THR A 133 10.71 16.27 -18.29
C THR A 133 10.51 15.21 -17.21
N LEU A 134 10.89 13.97 -17.52
CA LEU A 134 11.07 12.90 -16.54
C LEU A 134 12.47 13.01 -15.92
N ASN A 135 12.59 12.76 -14.62
CA ASN A 135 13.89 12.61 -13.99
C ASN A 135 14.54 11.28 -14.45
N ALA A 136 15.76 11.34 -14.97
CA ALA A 136 16.47 10.19 -15.53
C ALA A 136 16.71 9.06 -14.52
N ALA A 137 16.96 9.37 -13.25
CA ALA A 137 17.19 8.36 -12.21
C ALA A 137 15.93 7.52 -11.93
N PHE A 138 14.79 8.19 -11.76
CA PHE A 138 13.50 7.52 -11.61
C PHE A 138 13.09 6.75 -12.88
N ALA A 139 13.42 7.26 -14.07
CA ALA A 139 13.10 6.57 -15.32
C ALA A 139 13.81 5.20 -15.43
N LEU A 140 15.09 5.13 -15.03
CA LEU A 140 15.86 3.86 -15.04
C LEU A 140 15.28 2.85 -14.04
N VAL A 141 14.99 3.28 -12.81
CA VAL A 141 14.41 2.40 -11.78
C VAL A 141 13.00 1.98 -12.17
N LEU A 142 12.19 2.88 -12.74
CA LEU A 142 10.86 2.54 -13.22
C LEU A 142 10.92 1.51 -14.34
N GLU A 143 11.86 1.64 -15.28
CA GLU A 143 12.09 0.65 -16.33
C GLU A 143 12.48 -0.71 -15.74
N ASP A 144 13.46 -0.74 -14.83
CA ASP A 144 13.92 -1.98 -14.17
C ASP A 144 12.78 -2.66 -13.40
N VAL A 145 12.07 -1.91 -12.55
CA VAL A 145 10.90 -2.38 -11.79
C VAL A 145 9.79 -2.93 -12.70
N MET A 146 9.56 -2.31 -13.85
CA MET A 146 8.58 -2.79 -14.83
C MET A 146 9.06 -4.05 -15.57
N THR A 147 10.37 -4.25 -15.74
CA THR A 147 10.95 -5.45 -16.38
C THR A 147 11.08 -6.63 -15.42
N GLU A 148 11.40 -6.42 -14.14
CA GLU A 148 11.43 -7.45 -13.08
C GLU A 148 10.09 -8.20 -12.94
N LYS A 149 8.98 -7.57 -13.36
CA LYS A 149 7.62 -8.13 -13.45
C LYS A 149 7.54 -9.48 -14.19
N THR A 150 8.57 -9.87 -14.94
CA THR A 150 8.51 -10.99 -15.89
C THR A 150 9.32 -12.25 -15.60
N SER A 151 10.24 -12.36 -14.61
CA SER A 151 11.16 -13.54 -14.70
C SER A 151 11.84 -14.22 -13.50
N LYS A 152 11.70 -13.85 -12.22
CA LYS A 152 12.37 -14.64 -11.15
C LYS A 152 11.53 -14.94 -9.91
N ALA A 153 11.65 -16.18 -9.44
CA ALA A 153 11.26 -16.55 -8.09
C ALA A 153 12.12 -15.77 -7.10
N TYR A 154 11.49 -14.90 -6.31
CA TYR A 154 12.12 -13.98 -5.35
C TYR A 154 13.03 -14.69 -4.32
N LEU A 155 12.69 -15.91 -3.91
CA LEU A 155 13.53 -16.76 -3.04
C LEU A 155 13.82 -18.10 -3.69
N THR A 156 15.06 -18.55 -3.56
CA THR A 156 15.46 -19.92 -3.89
C THR A 156 14.79 -20.94 -2.96
N ALA A 157 14.68 -22.20 -3.41
CA ALA A 157 14.18 -23.29 -2.56
C ALA A 157 15.01 -23.44 -1.27
N HIS A 158 16.32 -23.18 -1.35
CA HIS A 158 17.23 -23.22 -0.21
C HIS A 158 16.92 -22.10 0.80
N GLN A 159 16.78 -20.85 0.35
CA GLN A 159 16.38 -19.73 1.20
C GLN A 159 15.03 -19.98 1.88
N LYS A 160 14.04 -20.48 1.13
CA LYS A 160 12.74 -20.87 1.70
C LYS A 160 12.87 -21.96 2.77
N LYS A 161 13.78 -22.92 2.58
CA LYS A 161 14.05 -23.95 3.60
C LYS A 161 14.68 -23.34 4.85
N ILE A 162 15.67 -22.45 4.70
CA ILE A 162 16.30 -21.75 5.83
C ILE A 162 15.25 -21.03 6.67
N LEU A 163 14.34 -20.27 6.05
CA LEU A 163 13.28 -19.57 6.79
C LEU A 163 12.41 -20.54 7.58
N ARG A 164 11.94 -21.64 6.96
CA ARG A 164 11.13 -22.67 7.63
C ARG A 164 11.87 -23.35 8.79
N ASP A 165 13.13 -23.70 8.60
CA ASP A 165 13.94 -24.35 9.64
C ASP A 165 14.08 -23.41 10.85
N GLN A 166 14.19 -22.10 10.62
CA GLN A 166 14.34 -21.11 11.68
C GLN A 166 13.03 -20.74 12.35
N GLY A 167 11.96 -20.64 11.58
CA GLY A 167 10.61 -20.59 12.13
C GLY A 167 10.38 -21.79 13.04
N SER A 168 10.80 -22.98 12.63
CA SER A 168 10.66 -24.23 13.42
C SER A 168 11.52 -24.28 14.69
N ALA A 169 12.62 -23.51 14.75
CA ALA A 169 13.45 -23.40 15.94
C ALA A 169 12.86 -22.49 17.02
N VAL A 170 11.84 -21.67 16.69
CA VAL A 170 11.12 -20.86 17.67
C VAL A 170 10.29 -21.77 18.59
N PRO A 171 10.24 -21.52 19.92
CA PRO A 171 9.45 -22.33 20.85
C PRO A 171 8.00 -22.54 20.40
N THR A 172 7.50 -23.77 20.51
CA THR A 172 6.16 -24.16 20.03
C THR A 172 5.04 -23.28 20.57
N GLU A 173 5.13 -22.83 21.83
CA GLU A 173 4.17 -21.91 22.44
C GLU A 173 4.11 -20.57 21.67
N LEU A 174 5.26 -19.98 21.33
CA LEU A 174 5.34 -18.75 20.56
C LEU A 174 4.89 -18.95 19.10
N ARG A 175 5.22 -20.10 18.49
CA ARG A 175 4.75 -20.42 17.12
C ARG A 175 3.23 -20.51 17.04
N THR A 176 2.60 -21.18 18.01
CA THR A 176 1.14 -21.29 18.08
C THR A 176 0.49 -19.95 18.33
N ALA A 177 1.01 -19.16 19.28
CA ALA A 177 0.50 -17.82 19.58
C ALA A 177 0.65 -16.87 18.38
N PHE A 178 1.80 -16.90 17.70
CA PHE A 178 2.02 -16.13 16.48
C PHE A 178 1.07 -16.54 15.37
N ALA A 179 0.93 -17.83 15.08
CA ALA A 179 0.06 -18.29 13.99
C ALA A 179 -1.40 -17.85 14.20
N ALA A 180 -1.93 -18.00 15.43
CA ALA A 180 -3.28 -17.56 15.76
C ALA A 180 -3.42 -16.02 15.71
N GLY A 181 -2.48 -15.29 16.33
CA GLY A 181 -2.48 -13.83 16.36
C GLY A 181 -2.34 -13.22 14.97
N PHE A 182 -1.44 -13.76 14.14
CA PHE A 182 -1.16 -13.29 12.79
C PHE A 182 -2.36 -13.51 11.87
N ALA A 183 -3.01 -14.68 11.96
CA ALA A 183 -4.25 -14.93 11.21
C ALA A 183 -5.37 -13.96 11.61
N ALA A 184 -5.56 -13.71 12.91
CA ALA A 184 -6.55 -12.76 13.40
C ALA A 184 -6.25 -11.32 12.94
N TRP A 185 -5.00 -10.88 13.06
CA TRP A 185 -4.57 -9.56 12.61
C TRP A 185 -4.66 -9.38 11.10
N LYS A 186 -4.27 -10.40 10.32
CA LYS A 186 -4.39 -10.39 8.86
C LYS A 186 -5.84 -10.28 8.40
N ASN A 187 -6.78 -10.94 9.08
CA ASN A 187 -8.20 -10.78 8.79
C ASN A 187 -8.68 -9.34 9.05
N ALA A 188 -8.13 -8.65 10.05
CA ALA A 188 -8.50 -7.29 10.39
C ALA A 188 -7.90 -6.21 9.45
N TRP A 189 -6.93 -6.54 8.58
CA TRP A 189 -6.23 -5.55 7.74
C TRP A 189 -7.13 -4.66 6.88
N PHE A 190 -8.29 -5.19 6.47
CA PHE A 190 -9.22 -4.53 5.56
C PHE A 190 -10.64 -4.46 6.11
N ASP A 191 -10.80 -4.65 7.42
CA ASP A 191 -12.11 -4.64 8.08
C ASP A 191 -12.54 -3.20 8.44
N GLY A 192 -13.86 -2.99 8.46
CA GLY A 192 -14.47 -1.73 8.89
C GLY A 192 -13.90 -0.51 8.15
N GLY A 193 -13.40 0.47 8.90
CA GLY A 193 -12.82 1.70 8.35
C GLY A 193 -11.55 1.48 7.51
N LEU A 194 -10.83 0.38 7.73
CA LEU A 194 -9.60 0.05 6.99
C LEU A 194 -9.88 -0.48 5.57
N ALA A 195 -11.13 -0.83 5.26
CA ALA A 195 -11.55 -1.29 3.95
C ALA A 195 -11.30 -0.26 2.83
N PHE A 196 -11.14 1.02 3.17
CA PHE A 196 -10.84 2.10 2.22
C PHE A 196 -9.49 2.77 2.48
N ASP A 197 -8.78 2.38 3.55
CA ASP A 197 -7.56 3.04 3.97
C ASP A 197 -6.35 2.57 3.15
N SER A 198 -5.61 3.53 2.60
CA SER A 198 -4.42 3.29 1.76
C SER A 198 -3.08 3.41 2.50
N ASN A 199 -3.08 3.93 3.72
CA ASN A 199 -1.88 4.09 4.55
C ASN A 199 -1.57 2.73 5.23
N PRO A 200 -0.41 2.11 4.98
CA PRO A 200 -0.07 0.82 5.59
C PRO A 200 0.14 0.90 7.11
N GLN A 201 0.61 2.04 7.65
CA GLN A 201 0.82 2.26 9.08
C GLN A 201 -0.46 2.13 9.90
N THR A 202 -1.65 2.34 9.31
CA THR A 202 -2.92 2.14 10.01
C THR A 202 -3.20 0.69 10.42
N ARG A 203 -2.39 -0.27 9.95
CA ARG A 203 -2.47 -1.68 10.37
C ARG A 203 -1.67 -1.97 11.64
N GLY A 204 -0.85 -1.02 12.10
CA GLY A 204 -0.04 -1.12 13.32
C GLY A 204 -0.79 -0.78 14.61
N VAL A 205 -2.10 -1.04 14.68
CA VAL A 205 -2.93 -0.74 15.86
C VAL A 205 -4.01 -1.81 16.05
N GLY A 206 -4.59 -1.87 17.26
CA GLY A 206 -5.73 -2.72 17.59
C GLY A 206 -5.33 -3.98 18.35
N LYS A 207 -6.30 -4.64 18.99
CA LYS A 207 -6.05 -5.73 19.94
C LYS A 207 -5.33 -6.93 19.31
N GLU A 208 -5.60 -7.24 18.03
CA GLU A 208 -4.93 -8.32 17.31
C GLU A 208 -3.45 -7.99 17.05
N TYR A 209 -3.13 -6.73 16.76
CA TYR A 209 -1.76 -6.25 16.60
C TYR A 209 -1.03 -6.19 17.95
N ASP A 210 -1.67 -5.66 19.00
CA ASP A 210 -1.11 -5.58 20.36
C ASP A 210 -0.74 -6.97 20.89
N ALA A 211 -1.57 -7.98 20.59
CA ALA A 211 -1.29 -9.38 20.94
C ALA A 211 -0.01 -9.90 20.28
N LEU A 212 0.30 -9.50 19.04
CA LEU A 212 1.53 -9.86 18.34
C LEU A 212 2.74 -9.09 18.90
N ILE A 213 2.58 -7.80 19.21
CA ILE A 213 3.62 -6.99 19.87
C ILE A 213 4.04 -7.61 21.20
N ALA A 214 3.08 -8.10 21.98
CA ALA A 214 3.34 -8.73 23.28
C ALA A 214 4.21 -10.01 23.19
N LEU A 215 4.32 -10.65 22.02
CA LEU A 215 5.21 -11.80 21.80
C LEU A 215 6.69 -11.40 21.71
N GLY A 216 6.96 -10.11 21.44
CA GLY A 216 8.30 -9.51 21.43
C GLY A 216 9.22 -9.99 20.30
N PRO A 217 10.50 -9.57 20.28
CA PRO A 217 11.42 -9.81 19.16
C PRO A 217 11.75 -11.30 18.90
N LYS A 218 11.40 -12.22 19.82
CA LYS A 218 11.66 -13.65 19.66
C LYS A 218 10.86 -14.27 18.50
N ILE A 219 9.79 -13.63 18.05
CA ILE A 219 9.01 -14.08 16.88
C ILE A 219 9.52 -13.55 15.55
N LEU A 220 10.61 -12.75 15.51
CA LEU A 220 11.17 -12.20 14.27
C LEU A 220 11.40 -13.27 13.18
N PRO A 221 11.92 -14.49 13.45
CA PRO A 221 12.03 -15.52 12.41
C PRO A 221 10.69 -15.87 11.75
N LEU A 222 9.59 -15.89 12.51
CA LEU A 222 8.25 -16.17 12.01
C LEU A 222 7.68 -14.99 11.21
N VAL A 223 7.97 -13.76 11.63
CA VAL A 223 7.56 -12.54 10.91
C VAL A 223 8.28 -12.44 9.56
N ILE A 224 9.58 -12.74 9.53
CA ILE A 224 10.35 -12.78 8.28
C ILE A 224 9.87 -13.92 7.37
N GLU A 225 9.59 -15.10 7.92
CA GLU A 225 8.98 -16.19 7.14
C GLU A 225 7.63 -15.78 6.56
N ALA A 226 6.78 -15.08 7.31
CA ALA A 226 5.51 -14.56 6.82
C ALA A 226 5.69 -13.51 5.71
N LEU A 227 6.65 -12.59 5.86
CA LEU A 227 6.99 -11.55 4.86
C LEU A 227 7.55 -12.11 3.55
N ALA A 228 8.01 -13.37 3.54
CA ALA A 228 8.45 -14.04 2.31
C ALA A 228 7.30 -14.37 1.36
N ASP A 229 6.06 -14.32 1.84
CA ASP A 229 4.84 -14.34 1.03
C ASP A 229 4.48 -12.91 0.62
N PRO A 230 4.42 -12.57 -0.69
CA PRO A 230 4.15 -11.23 -1.16
C PRO A 230 2.78 -10.69 -0.73
N ASP A 231 1.81 -11.55 -0.38
CA ASP A 231 0.49 -11.12 0.11
C ASP A 231 0.53 -10.62 1.57
N ASN A 232 1.65 -10.83 2.27
CA ASN A 232 1.82 -10.46 3.67
C ASN A 232 2.63 -9.17 3.86
N PHE A 233 2.79 -8.33 2.84
CA PHE A 233 3.61 -7.11 2.93
C PHE A 233 3.21 -6.16 4.09
N LEU A 234 1.94 -6.15 4.51
CA LEU A 234 1.50 -5.36 5.67
C LEU A 234 2.07 -5.87 7.01
N ALA A 235 2.64 -7.08 7.05
CA ALA A 235 3.41 -7.57 8.20
C ALA A 235 4.67 -6.74 8.49
N LEU A 236 5.09 -5.88 7.55
CA LEU A 236 6.13 -4.88 7.76
C LEU A 236 5.85 -4.01 8.98
N GLN A 237 4.57 -3.69 9.25
CA GLN A 237 4.20 -2.88 10.42
C GLN A 237 4.51 -3.58 11.74
N LEU A 238 4.43 -4.91 11.78
CA LEU A 238 4.83 -5.69 12.95
C LEU A 238 6.36 -5.80 13.02
N TYR A 239 7.01 -6.08 11.88
CA TYR A 239 8.47 -6.19 11.80
C TYR A 239 9.16 -4.93 12.33
N ASP A 240 8.80 -3.76 11.81
CA ASP A 240 9.40 -2.47 12.20
C ASP A 240 9.24 -2.22 13.70
N ALA A 241 8.08 -2.56 14.28
CA ALA A 241 7.77 -2.29 15.67
C ALA A 241 8.50 -3.21 16.68
N ILE A 242 8.85 -4.44 16.28
CA ILE A 242 9.52 -5.40 17.16
C ILE A 242 11.00 -5.61 16.83
N GLN A 243 11.52 -4.95 15.80
CA GLN A 243 12.93 -5.06 15.41
C GLN A 243 13.80 -4.25 16.39
N PRO A 244 14.65 -4.89 17.21
CA PRO A 244 15.48 -4.18 18.18
C PRO A 244 16.65 -3.41 17.54
N ASP A 245 17.08 -3.79 16.33
CA ASP A 245 18.14 -3.09 15.61
C ASP A 245 17.55 -2.19 14.51
N GLU A 246 17.50 -0.89 14.79
CA GLU A 246 16.99 0.12 13.85
C GLU A 246 17.69 0.09 12.48
N LYS A 247 18.95 -0.39 12.41
CA LYS A 247 19.70 -0.49 11.14
C LYS A 247 19.16 -1.58 10.22
N LEU A 248 18.40 -2.54 10.75
CA LEU A 248 17.77 -3.61 9.99
C LEU A 248 16.39 -3.21 9.46
N VAL A 249 15.83 -2.11 9.95
CA VAL A 249 14.57 -1.58 9.44
C VAL A 249 14.81 -0.93 8.08
N VAL A 250 14.06 -1.36 7.08
CA VAL A 250 14.13 -0.80 5.72
C VAL A 250 13.11 0.32 5.61
N HIS A 251 13.59 1.55 5.52
CA HIS A 251 12.79 2.73 5.22
C HIS A 251 13.12 3.28 3.84
N PHE A 252 12.07 3.72 3.14
CA PHE A 252 12.20 4.48 1.90
C PHE A 252 11.81 5.92 2.20
N ASP A 253 12.79 6.82 2.14
CA ASP A 253 12.50 8.24 2.18
C ASP A 253 11.85 8.69 0.88
N ALA A 254 11.22 9.87 0.88
CA ALA A 254 10.50 10.34 -0.30
C ALA A 254 11.39 10.47 -1.55
N GLU A 255 12.66 10.86 -1.36
CA GLU A 255 13.66 11.02 -2.45
C GLU A 255 14.37 9.70 -2.80
N ASP A 256 14.09 8.62 -2.09
CA ASP A 256 14.63 7.30 -2.38
C ASP A 256 13.85 6.66 -3.53
N GLU A 257 14.52 6.46 -4.67
CA GLU A 257 13.96 5.79 -5.84
C GLU A 257 13.37 4.39 -5.56
N ARG A 258 13.84 3.70 -4.51
CA ARG A 258 13.30 2.40 -4.09
C ARG A 258 11.84 2.49 -3.62
N ILE A 259 11.32 3.69 -3.36
CA ILE A 259 9.89 3.92 -3.09
C ILE A 259 8.98 3.40 -4.22
N LEU A 260 9.52 3.32 -5.45
CA LEU A 260 8.84 2.74 -6.61
C LEU A 260 8.61 1.23 -6.48
N GLU A 261 9.37 0.54 -5.64
CA GLU A 261 9.20 -0.89 -5.38
C GLU A 261 7.99 -1.17 -4.47
N GLY A 262 7.48 -0.14 -3.78
CA GLY A 262 6.33 -0.23 -2.87
C GLY A 262 6.58 -1.09 -1.64
N GLU A 263 5.51 -1.34 -0.90
CA GLU A 263 5.58 -2.15 0.33
C GLU A 263 6.02 -3.59 0.05
N GLN A 264 5.63 -4.18 -1.08
CA GLN A 264 6.09 -5.51 -1.47
C GLN A 264 7.61 -5.53 -1.70
N GLY A 265 8.17 -4.52 -2.36
CA GLY A 265 9.61 -4.38 -2.52
C GLY A 265 10.35 -4.18 -1.19
N ARG A 266 9.78 -3.36 -0.31
CA ARG A 266 10.30 -3.18 1.06
C ARG A 266 10.32 -4.50 1.83
N ALA A 267 9.25 -5.28 1.78
CA ALA A 267 9.18 -6.63 2.37
C ALA A 267 10.27 -7.55 1.80
N HIS A 268 10.45 -7.53 0.48
CA HIS A 268 11.52 -8.29 -0.17
C HIS A 268 12.91 -7.91 0.35
N ARG A 269 13.20 -6.61 0.50
CA ARG A 269 14.48 -6.14 1.02
C ARG A 269 14.72 -6.55 2.47
N VAL A 270 13.69 -6.47 3.32
CA VAL A 270 13.75 -6.94 4.72
C VAL A 270 14.11 -8.43 4.76
N VAL A 271 13.43 -9.27 3.98
CA VAL A 271 13.67 -10.72 3.96
C VAL A 271 15.05 -11.05 3.33
N GLN A 272 15.55 -10.28 2.36
CA GLN A 272 16.92 -10.45 1.84
C GLN A 272 17.99 -10.06 2.87
N ALA A 273 17.81 -8.90 3.54
CA ALA A 273 18.72 -8.43 4.57
C ALA A 273 18.85 -9.43 5.73
N TRP A 274 17.79 -10.18 6.03
CA TRP A 274 17.79 -11.25 7.03
C TRP A 274 18.78 -12.39 6.72
N PHE A 275 19.12 -12.65 5.46
CA PHE A 275 20.13 -13.65 5.10
C PHE A 275 21.57 -13.11 5.20
N VAL A 276 21.75 -11.78 5.09
CA VAL A 276 23.07 -11.13 5.05
C VAL A 276 23.55 -10.72 6.43
N ASN A 277 22.65 -10.20 7.28
CA ASN A 277 23.01 -9.62 8.58
C ASN A 277 23.00 -10.67 9.71
N ARG A 278 23.67 -11.79 9.46
CA ARG A 278 23.77 -12.91 10.40
C ARG A 278 25.20 -13.22 10.76
#